data_AF-A0A4Q0A0I8-F1
#
_entry.id   AF-A0A4Q0A0I8-F1
#
_cell.length_a   1.000
_cell.length_b   1.000
_cell.length_c   1.000
_cell.angle_alpha   90.00
_cell.angle_beta   90.00
_cell.angle_gamma   90.00
#
_symmetry.space_group_name_H-M   'P 1'
#
loop_
_entity.id
_entity.type
_entity.pdbx_description
1 polymer ?
#
loop_
_entity_poly.entity_id
_entity_poly.type
_entity_poly.pdbx_seq_one_letter_code
_entity_poly.pdbx_strand_id
1 'polypeptide(L)'
;MATSATQAEAIKTQGKLATTNSLTLFIGLNEPQGNLAFKEGRYDDAIAAYTKCIELSPENATFYNNRAMAQLKVNAFRQAELDCTSSLQYAPDNVKALWRRGTSRKFQQQFDQARDDLKRALTIEPQNKAVQQELALVESYLAPAPAAKGRNIPVEVISTEHAFQELQNHIAQTTSAQPVPPTNNQQPSTTLTSILKNQPTETETTSEVRSTRLPVVEDPIAPPTNMLDFQRRWRTYRRDPVQLARFLKAVKPDQLKSLFQSTFDADYMADILRVLQSNFVSAEGPRVVYDILRGVTQIPRFTMVQMFMDRQEQSTLASIFHRCLSDPRTDAALKAEFAQLQSTYGC
;
A
#
# COMPACT_ATOMS: atom_id res chain seq x y z
N MET A 1 -41.70 -23.15 -22.97
CA MET A 1 -41.06 -22.12 -22.11
C MET A 1 -40.19 -22.68 -20.98
N ALA A 2 -40.00 -24.02 -20.86
CA ALA A 2 -39.21 -24.61 -19.76
C ALA A 2 -37.70 -24.79 -20.05
N THR A 3 -37.24 -24.50 -21.27
CA THR A 3 -35.85 -24.76 -21.71
C THR A 3 -34.89 -23.58 -21.54
N SER A 4 -35.38 -22.34 -21.37
CA SER A 4 -34.53 -21.15 -21.24
C SER A 4 -34.03 -20.89 -19.81
N ALA A 5 -34.76 -21.36 -18.79
CA ALA A 5 -34.38 -21.17 -17.39
C ALA A 5 -33.15 -22.01 -16.99
N THR A 6 -33.09 -23.26 -17.46
CA THR A 6 -32.02 -24.22 -17.14
C THR A 6 -30.68 -23.84 -17.77
N GLN A 7 -30.72 -23.19 -18.94
CA GLN A 7 -29.52 -22.74 -19.64
C GLN A 7 -28.92 -21.47 -19.00
N ALA A 8 -29.76 -20.58 -18.46
CA ALA A 8 -29.31 -19.40 -17.73
C ALA A 8 -28.67 -19.75 -16.37
N GLU A 9 -29.19 -20.75 -15.65
CA GLU A 9 -28.58 -21.26 -14.41
C GLU A 9 -27.26 -21.99 -14.66
N ALA A 10 -27.15 -22.75 -15.76
CA ALA A 10 -25.90 -23.41 -16.14
C ALA A 10 -24.79 -22.41 -16.50
N ILE A 11 -25.09 -21.35 -17.24
CA ILE A 11 -24.14 -20.28 -17.58
C ILE A 11 -23.71 -19.50 -16.34
N LYS A 12 -24.63 -19.22 -15.41
CA LYS A 12 -24.35 -18.53 -14.13
C LYS A 12 -23.47 -19.39 -13.21
N THR A 13 -23.69 -20.70 -13.20
CA THR A 13 -22.89 -21.66 -12.42
C THR A 13 -21.50 -21.86 -13.03
N GLN A 14 -21.39 -21.94 -14.36
CA GLN A 14 -20.10 -22.01 -15.06
C GLN A 14 -19.27 -20.74 -14.90
N GLY A 15 -19.89 -19.55 -14.99
CA GLY A 15 -19.22 -18.26 -14.76
C GLY A 15 -18.74 -18.09 -13.32
N LYS A 16 -19.55 -18.54 -12.34
CA LYS A 16 -19.15 -18.55 -10.92
C LYS A 16 -17.98 -19.50 -10.70
N LEU A 17 -18.03 -20.72 -11.24
CA LEU A 17 -16.98 -21.75 -11.11
C LEU A 17 -15.65 -21.35 -11.78
N ALA A 18 -15.70 -20.70 -12.96
CA ALA A 18 -14.51 -20.16 -13.62
C ALA A 18 -13.88 -19.01 -12.82
N THR A 19 -14.69 -18.15 -12.20
CA THR A 19 -14.23 -17.06 -11.34
C THR A 19 -13.63 -17.60 -10.05
N THR A 20 -14.25 -18.57 -9.37
CA THR A 20 -13.66 -19.19 -8.18
C THR A 20 -12.35 -19.92 -8.49
N ASN A 21 -12.27 -20.64 -9.62
CA ASN A 21 -11.03 -21.32 -10.01
C ASN A 21 -9.90 -20.33 -10.30
N SER A 22 -10.22 -19.18 -10.91
CA SER A 22 -9.26 -18.10 -11.14
C SER A 22 -8.80 -17.47 -9.82
N LEU A 23 -9.73 -17.09 -8.94
CA LEU A 23 -9.40 -16.49 -7.63
C LEU A 23 -8.54 -17.43 -6.76
N THR A 24 -8.89 -18.71 -6.70
CA THR A 24 -8.12 -19.71 -5.94
C THR A 24 -6.71 -19.89 -6.50
N LEU A 25 -6.54 -19.88 -7.83
CA LEU A 25 -5.23 -19.96 -8.46
C LEU A 25 -4.36 -18.73 -8.17
N PHE A 26 -4.95 -17.53 -8.23
CA PHE A 26 -4.24 -16.29 -7.93
C PHE A 26 -3.86 -16.18 -6.45
N ILE A 27 -4.74 -16.56 -5.52
CA ILE A 27 -4.40 -16.62 -4.09
C ILE A 27 -3.30 -17.66 -3.85
N GLY A 28 -3.42 -18.84 -4.46
CA GLY A 28 -2.43 -19.91 -4.38
C GLY A 28 -1.04 -19.55 -4.92
N LEU A 29 -0.93 -18.48 -5.73
CA LEU A 29 0.34 -17.93 -6.18
C LEU A 29 0.88 -16.84 -5.24
N ASN A 30 0.03 -15.93 -4.78
CA ASN A 30 0.46 -14.76 -4.01
C ASN A 30 0.71 -15.08 -2.53
N GLU A 31 -0.06 -15.98 -1.93
CA GLU A 31 0.16 -16.43 -0.54
C GLU A 31 1.56 -17.03 -0.33
N PRO A 32 2.02 -18.04 -1.10
CA PRO A 32 3.36 -18.59 -0.92
C PRO A 32 4.45 -17.57 -1.26
N GLN A 33 4.21 -16.68 -2.22
CA GLN A 33 5.14 -15.59 -2.52
C GLN A 33 5.31 -14.65 -1.32
N GLY A 34 4.21 -14.25 -0.67
CA GLY A 34 4.25 -13.41 0.52
C GLY A 34 4.94 -14.10 1.70
N ASN A 35 4.64 -15.40 1.90
CA ASN A 35 5.28 -16.22 2.93
C ASN A 35 6.80 -16.35 2.68
N LEU A 36 7.22 -16.56 1.43
CA LEU A 36 8.64 -16.65 1.06
C LEU A 36 9.35 -15.31 1.24
N ALA A 37 8.79 -14.22 0.73
CA ALA A 37 9.34 -12.87 0.88
C ALA A 37 9.51 -12.50 2.37
N PHE A 38 8.53 -12.85 3.21
CA PHE A 38 8.62 -12.63 4.65
C PHE A 38 9.80 -13.40 5.29
N LYS A 39 10.01 -14.67 4.90
CA LYS A 39 11.14 -15.47 5.39
C LYS A 39 12.49 -14.90 4.96
N GLU A 40 12.55 -14.34 3.76
CA GLU A 40 13.76 -13.71 3.21
C GLU A 40 14.01 -12.30 3.77
N GLY A 41 13.14 -11.79 4.64
CA GLY A 41 13.25 -10.43 5.20
C GLY A 41 12.81 -9.32 4.23
N ARG A 42 12.28 -9.68 3.05
CA ARG A 42 11.68 -8.75 2.09
C ARG A 42 10.26 -8.40 2.51
N TYR A 43 10.15 -7.62 3.58
CA TYR A 43 8.87 -7.35 4.23
C TYR A 43 7.92 -6.51 3.37
N ASP A 44 8.41 -5.56 2.58
CA ASP A 44 7.57 -4.78 1.66
C ASP A 44 6.96 -5.65 0.55
N ASP A 45 7.74 -6.58 -0.01
CA ASP A 45 7.26 -7.57 -0.98
C ASP A 45 6.20 -8.48 -0.36
N ALA A 46 6.40 -8.91 0.90
CA ALA A 46 5.42 -9.68 1.64
C ALA A 46 4.11 -8.89 1.84
N ILE A 47 4.21 -7.60 2.21
CA ILE A 47 3.05 -6.72 2.35
C ILE A 47 2.28 -6.60 1.03
N ALA A 48 2.99 -6.42 -0.08
CA ALA A 48 2.39 -6.33 -1.41
C ALA A 48 1.66 -7.63 -1.80
N ALA A 49 2.28 -8.79 -1.55
CA ALA A 49 1.69 -10.09 -1.84
C ALA A 49 0.43 -10.35 -0.99
N TYR A 50 0.47 -10.13 0.33
CA TYR A 50 -0.71 -10.29 1.18
C TYR A 50 -1.81 -9.28 0.84
N THR A 51 -1.46 -8.07 0.38
CA THR A 51 -2.43 -7.09 -0.09
C THR A 51 -3.22 -7.62 -1.28
N LYS A 52 -2.56 -8.29 -2.24
CA LYS A 52 -3.25 -8.96 -3.35
C LYS A 52 -4.14 -10.09 -2.85
N CYS A 53 -3.70 -10.88 -1.87
CA CYS A 53 -4.56 -11.92 -1.27
C CYS A 53 -5.81 -11.34 -0.61
N ILE A 54 -5.69 -10.20 0.09
CA ILE A 54 -6.81 -9.49 0.71
C ILE A 54 -7.76 -8.91 -0.35
N GLU A 55 -7.23 -8.34 -1.44
CA GLU A 55 -8.04 -7.84 -2.57
C GLU A 55 -8.92 -8.97 -3.17
N LEU A 56 -8.44 -10.22 -3.13
CA LEU A 56 -9.14 -11.39 -3.69
C LEU A 56 -10.04 -12.12 -2.68
N SER A 57 -9.70 -12.09 -1.38
CA SER A 57 -10.48 -12.69 -0.29
C SER A 57 -10.43 -11.75 0.94
N PRO A 58 -11.26 -10.70 0.95
CA PRO A 58 -11.29 -9.69 2.01
C PRO A 58 -11.82 -10.21 3.34
N GLU A 59 -12.47 -11.38 3.37
CA GLU A 59 -12.96 -12.03 4.59
C GLU A 59 -11.92 -12.92 5.27
N ASN A 60 -10.78 -13.19 4.64
CA ASN A 60 -9.79 -14.10 5.20
C ASN A 60 -8.88 -13.40 6.22
N ALA A 61 -9.16 -13.62 7.49
CA ALA A 61 -8.40 -13.09 8.64
C ALA A 61 -6.89 -13.36 8.57
N THR A 62 -6.48 -14.48 7.96
CA THR A 62 -5.07 -14.91 7.91
C THR A 62 -4.22 -13.92 7.12
N PHE A 63 -4.72 -13.38 6.01
CA PHE A 63 -3.95 -12.45 5.17
C PHE A 63 -3.73 -11.12 5.88
N TYR A 64 -4.76 -10.59 6.55
CA TYR A 64 -4.60 -9.40 7.41
C TYR A 64 -3.58 -9.65 8.52
N ASN A 65 -3.69 -10.79 9.20
CA ASN A 65 -2.78 -11.14 10.29
C ASN A 65 -1.33 -11.24 9.80
N ASN A 66 -1.08 -11.88 8.66
CA ASN A 66 0.26 -12.04 8.09
C ASN A 66 0.82 -10.70 7.58
N ARG A 67 -0.02 -9.85 6.97
CA ARG A 67 0.37 -8.50 6.56
C ARG A 67 0.72 -7.61 7.76
N ALA A 68 -0.06 -7.69 8.85
CA ALA A 68 0.23 -6.97 10.09
C ALA A 68 1.60 -7.37 10.67
N MET A 69 1.97 -8.65 10.58
CA MET A 69 3.29 -9.10 11.02
C MET A 69 4.43 -8.51 10.18
N ALA A 70 4.25 -8.45 8.86
CA ALA A 70 5.21 -7.80 7.96
C ALA A 70 5.30 -6.29 8.22
N GLN A 71 4.17 -5.63 8.51
CA GLN A 71 4.12 -4.22 8.87
C GLN A 71 4.82 -3.92 10.20
N LEU A 72 4.69 -4.80 11.21
CA LEU A 72 5.44 -4.69 12.46
C LEU A 72 6.96 -4.73 12.22
N LYS A 73 7.42 -5.55 11.27
CA LYS A 73 8.84 -5.66 10.91
C LYS A 73 9.41 -4.40 10.26
N VAL A 74 8.56 -3.59 9.61
CA VAL A 74 8.93 -2.29 9.02
C VAL A 74 8.48 -1.09 9.88
N ASN A 75 8.16 -1.32 11.16
CA ASN A 75 7.71 -0.30 12.12
C ASN A 75 6.42 0.45 11.71
N ALA A 76 5.61 -0.13 10.82
CA ALA A 76 4.32 0.44 10.41
C ALA A 76 3.22 0.10 11.44
N PHE A 77 3.40 0.55 12.69
CA PHE A 77 2.58 0.14 13.85
C PHE A 77 1.09 0.47 13.69
N ARG A 78 0.78 1.65 13.14
CA ARG A 78 -0.62 2.06 12.93
C ARG A 78 -1.31 1.20 11.88
N GLN A 79 -0.61 0.84 10.81
CA GLN A 79 -1.11 -0.04 9.77
C GLN A 79 -1.31 -1.46 10.32
N ALA A 80 -0.33 -1.96 11.10
CA ALA A 80 -0.42 -3.26 11.75
C ALA A 80 -1.62 -3.35 12.70
N GLU A 81 -1.91 -2.29 13.46
CA GLU A 81 -3.10 -2.23 14.32
C GLU A 81 -4.41 -2.34 13.52
N LEU A 82 -4.51 -1.64 12.39
CA LEU A 82 -5.68 -1.67 11.52
C LEU A 82 -5.89 -3.06 10.90
N ASP A 83 -4.81 -3.70 10.44
CA ASP A 83 -4.87 -5.05 9.89
C ASP A 83 -5.21 -6.08 10.96
N CYS A 84 -4.64 -5.98 12.17
CA CYS A 84 -5.04 -6.85 13.28
C CYS A 84 -6.51 -6.64 13.66
N THR A 85 -7.02 -5.40 13.62
CA THR A 85 -8.44 -5.12 13.89
C THR A 85 -9.34 -5.74 12.85
N SER A 86 -8.96 -5.66 11.56
CA SER A 86 -9.68 -6.31 10.47
C SER A 86 -9.63 -7.84 10.61
N SER A 87 -8.47 -8.41 10.94
CA SER A 87 -8.33 -9.84 11.23
C SER A 87 -9.26 -10.29 12.37
N LEU A 88 -9.33 -9.53 13.47
CA LEU A 88 -10.18 -9.83 14.62
C LEU A 88 -11.68 -9.61 14.35
N GLN A 89 -12.04 -8.85 13.32
CA GLN A 89 -13.44 -8.76 12.87
C GLN A 89 -13.92 -10.10 12.30
N TYR A 90 -13.05 -10.80 11.56
CA TYR A 90 -13.38 -12.09 10.93
C TYR A 90 -13.03 -13.30 11.81
N ALA A 91 -12.00 -13.19 12.64
CA ALA A 91 -11.57 -14.22 13.59
C ALA A 91 -11.33 -13.61 14.98
N PRO A 92 -12.39 -13.38 15.78
CA PRO A 92 -12.30 -12.67 17.06
C PRO A 92 -11.33 -13.29 18.06
N ASP A 93 -11.18 -14.61 18.05
CA ASP A 93 -10.37 -15.35 19.02
C ASP A 93 -8.95 -15.65 18.50
N ASN A 94 -8.51 -14.96 17.46
CA ASN A 94 -7.17 -15.10 16.93
C ASN A 94 -6.14 -14.47 17.89
N VAL A 95 -5.55 -15.32 18.75
CA VAL A 95 -4.54 -14.93 19.76
C VAL A 95 -3.36 -14.21 19.13
N LYS A 96 -2.89 -14.63 17.95
CA LYS A 96 -1.77 -13.97 17.25
C LYS A 96 -2.14 -12.55 16.83
N ALA A 97 -3.38 -12.32 16.38
CA ALA A 97 -3.84 -10.99 16.00
C ALA A 97 -4.02 -10.08 17.23
N LEU A 98 -4.54 -10.60 18.34
CA LEU A 98 -4.62 -9.86 19.62
C LEU A 98 -3.24 -9.46 20.12
N TRP A 99 -2.30 -10.41 20.13
CA TRP A 99 -0.93 -10.16 20.57
C TRP A 99 -0.24 -9.11 19.68
N ARG A 100 -0.29 -9.26 18.35
CA ARG A 100 0.29 -8.29 17.39
C ARG A 100 -0.35 -6.91 17.50
N ARG A 101 -1.65 -6.82 17.76
CA ARG A 101 -2.33 -5.54 18.00
C ARG A 101 -1.87 -4.90 19.30
N GLY A 102 -1.76 -5.68 20.37
CA GLY A 102 -1.22 -5.24 21.65
C GLY A 102 0.21 -4.71 21.51
N THR A 103 1.08 -5.43 20.79
CA THR A 103 2.43 -4.97 20.46
C THR A 103 2.40 -3.66 19.67
N SER A 104 1.58 -3.55 18.63
CA SER A 104 1.44 -2.32 17.83
C SER A 104 1.01 -1.12 18.67
N ARG A 105 0.06 -1.32 19.60
CA ARG A 105 -0.44 -0.30 20.52
C ARG A 105 0.59 0.10 21.57
N LYS A 106 1.37 -0.85 22.08
CA LYS A 106 2.52 -0.59 22.97
C LYS A 106 3.50 0.38 22.32
N PHE A 107 3.89 0.15 21.06
CA PHE A 107 4.81 1.06 20.34
C PHE A 107 4.17 2.41 20.00
N GLN A 108 2.85 2.48 19.95
CA GLN A 108 2.09 3.73 19.86
C GLN A 108 1.83 4.39 21.23
N GLN A 109 2.41 3.86 22.33
CA GLN A 109 2.20 4.31 23.72
C GLN A 109 0.74 4.21 24.22
N GLN A 110 -0.08 3.39 23.56
CA GLN A 110 -1.45 3.10 23.96
C GLN A 110 -1.48 1.91 24.94
N PHE A 111 -0.83 2.10 26.10
CA PHE A 111 -0.56 1.00 27.03
C PHE A 111 -1.82 0.34 27.61
N ASP A 112 -2.86 1.10 27.94
CA ASP A 112 -4.13 0.53 28.42
C ASP A 112 -4.78 -0.38 27.37
N GLN A 113 -4.86 0.07 26.12
CA GLN A 113 -5.47 -0.70 25.04
C GLN A 113 -4.61 -1.93 24.70
N ALA A 114 -3.28 -1.80 24.78
CA ALA A 114 -2.37 -2.93 24.63
C ALA A 114 -2.57 -3.98 25.72
N ARG A 115 -2.70 -3.55 26.97
CA ARG A 115 -2.97 -4.43 28.13
C ARG A 115 -4.26 -5.21 27.93
N ASP A 116 -5.31 -4.56 27.48
CA ASP A 116 -6.63 -5.20 27.30
C ASP A 116 -6.59 -6.29 26.21
N ASP A 117 -5.91 -6.03 25.08
CA ASP A 117 -5.70 -7.02 24.02
C ASP A 117 -4.88 -8.23 24.51
N LEU A 118 -3.80 -7.98 25.26
CA LEU A 118 -2.93 -9.03 25.80
C LEU A 118 -3.63 -9.88 26.87
N LYS A 119 -4.44 -9.26 27.74
CA LYS A 119 -5.27 -9.99 28.71
C LYS A 119 -6.31 -10.87 28.03
N ARG A 120 -6.93 -10.37 26.95
CA ARG A 120 -7.85 -11.17 26.15
C ARG A 120 -7.13 -12.34 25.47
N ALA A 121 -5.93 -12.12 24.94
CA ALA A 121 -5.10 -13.19 24.38
C ALA A 121 -4.77 -14.29 25.41
N LEU A 122 -4.43 -13.91 26.65
CA LEU A 122 -4.19 -14.86 27.75
C LEU A 122 -5.45 -15.54 28.28
N THR A 123 -6.63 -14.95 28.08
CA THR A 123 -7.89 -15.63 28.40
C THR A 123 -8.11 -16.84 27.47
N ILE A 124 -7.64 -16.75 26.22
CA ILE A 124 -7.76 -17.81 25.21
C ILE A 124 -6.59 -18.80 25.31
N GLU A 125 -5.35 -18.30 25.43
CA GLU A 125 -4.14 -19.11 25.61
C GLU A 125 -3.37 -18.71 26.89
N PRO A 126 -3.77 -19.23 28.07
CA PRO A 126 -3.19 -18.81 29.35
C PRO A 126 -1.70 -19.12 29.51
N GLN A 127 -1.19 -20.14 28.81
CA GLN A 127 0.19 -20.61 28.91
C GLN A 127 1.14 -19.95 27.89
N ASN A 128 0.66 -18.95 27.14
CA ASN A 128 1.47 -18.29 26.12
C ASN A 128 2.51 -17.35 26.78
N LYS A 129 3.73 -17.86 26.97
CA LYS A 129 4.83 -17.13 27.64
C LYS A 129 5.16 -15.80 26.97
N ALA A 130 5.09 -15.72 25.64
CA ALA A 130 5.40 -14.48 24.91
C ALA A 130 4.36 -13.39 25.22
N VAL A 131 3.07 -13.74 25.26
CA VAL A 131 2.00 -12.81 25.63
C VAL A 131 2.10 -12.41 27.10
N GLN A 132 2.45 -13.34 28.00
CA GLN A 132 2.68 -13.03 29.42
C GLN A 132 3.83 -12.03 29.62
N GLN A 133 4.94 -12.22 28.91
CA GLN A 133 6.09 -11.32 28.95
C GLN A 133 5.72 -9.92 28.43
N GLU A 134 5.00 -9.84 27.31
CA GLU A 134 4.54 -8.55 26.77
C GLU A 134 3.55 -7.86 27.69
N LEU A 135 2.64 -8.61 28.32
CA LEU A 135 1.71 -8.03 29.29
C LEU A 135 2.45 -7.45 30.49
N ALA A 136 3.43 -8.17 31.04
CA ALA A 136 4.24 -7.68 32.15
C ALA A 136 5.01 -6.41 31.79
N LEU A 137 5.55 -6.35 30.57
CA LEU A 137 6.22 -5.14 30.05
C LEU A 137 5.24 -3.97 29.94
N VAL A 138 4.06 -4.18 29.35
CA VAL A 138 3.02 -3.14 29.24
C VAL A 138 2.54 -2.66 30.61
N GLU A 139 2.36 -3.56 31.57
CA GLU A 139 1.96 -3.21 32.93
C GLU A 139 3.04 -2.41 33.67
N SER A 140 4.33 -2.65 33.37
CA SER A 140 5.42 -1.83 33.91
C SER A 140 5.37 -0.37 33.46
N TYR A 141 4.89 -0.09 32.24
CA TYR A 141 4.69 1.29 31.75
C TYR A 141 3.46 1.96 32.36
N LEU A 142 2.50 1.18 32.86
CA LEU A 142 1.28 1.68 33.51
C LEU A 142 1.47 1.85 35.03
N ALA A 143 2.52 1.27 35.61
CA ALA A 143 2.78 1.40 37.04
C ALA A 143 3.10 2.86 37.41
N PRO A 144 2.49 3.42 38.47
CA PRO A 144 2.86 4.74 38.95
C PRO A 144 4.33 4.75 39.38
N ALA A 145 5.04 5.83 39.05
CA ALA A 145 6.46 5.99 39.40
C ALA A 145 6.67 5.69 40.90
N PRO A 146 7.65 4.85 41.27
CA PRO A 146 7.90 4.56 42.67
C PRO A 146 8.19 5.88 43.39
N ALA A 147 7.51 6.11 44.52
CA ALA A 147 7.73 7.27 45.37
C ALA A 147 9.24 7.40 45.63
N ALA A 148 9.82 8.50 45.13
CA ALA A 148 11.25 8.72 45.08
C ALA A 148 11.86 8.67 46.50
N LYS A 149 12.46 7.52 46.85
CA LYS A 149 13.53 7.48 47.85
C LYS A 149 14.83 7.69 47.10
N GLY A 150 15.37 8.90 47.25
CA GLY A 150 16.61 9.43 46.68
C GLY A 150 17.62 8.37 46.24
N ARG A 151 17.52 8.01 44.96
CA ARG A 151 18.58 7.46 44.13
C ARG A 151 18.30 8.03 42.75
N ASN A 152 19.26 8.77 42.19
CA ASN A 152 19.20 9.25 40.83
C ASN A 152 19.05 8.04 39.89
N ILE A 153 17.83 7.75 39.48
CA ILE A 153 17.54 6.90 38.33
C ILE A 153 17.44 7.90 37.17
N PRO A 154 18.30 7.81 36.14
CA PRO A 154 18.10 8.62 34.96
C PRO A 154 16.76 8.18 34.36
N VAL A 155 15.83 9.12 34.26
CA VAL A 155 14.66 8.98 33.39
C VAL A 155 15.19 8.98 31.97
N GLU A 156 15.65 7.82 31.52
CA GLU A 156 15.97 7.58 30.12
C GLU A 156 14.61 7.56 29.40
N VAL A 157 14.26 8.72 28.86
CA VAL A 157 13.35 8.83 27.71
C VAL A 157 13.75 7.70 26.78
N ILE A 158 12.87 6.70 26.61
CA ILE A 158 13.11 5.58 25.72
C ILE A 158 13.37 6.18 24.35
N SER A 159 14.65 6.33 24.01
CA SER A 159 15.08 6.74 22.68
C SER A 159 14.43 5.74 21.73
N THR A 160 13.87 6.22 20.64
CA THR A 160 13.25 5.39 19.59
C THR A 160 14.15 4.23 19.17
N GLU A 161 15.46 4.37 19.37
CA GLU A 161 16.49 3.35 19.19
C GLU A 161 16.40 2.15 20.16
N HIS A 162 16.12 2.38 21.44
CA HIS A 162 15.98 1.30 22.43
C HIS A 162 14.69 0.51 22.23
N ALA A 163 13.58 1.20 21.93
CA ALA A 163 12.32 0.56 21.54
C ALA A 163 12.48 -0.27 20.26
N PHE A 164 13.28 0.22 19.30
CA PHE A 164 13.60 -0.49 18.07
C PHE A 164 14.45 -1.74 18.31
N GLN A 165 15.45 -1.66 19.20
CA GLN A 165 16.26 -2.83 19.58
C GLN A 165 15.46 -3.88 20.35
N GLU A 166 14.57 -3.45 21.26
CA GLU A 166 13.62 -4.34 21.95
C GLU A 166 12.66 -5.02 20.96
N LEU A 167 12.13 -4.29 19.98
CA LEU A 167 11.28 -4.84 18.92
C LEU A 167 12.00 -5.95 18.15
N GLN A 168 13.25 -5.71 17.71
CA GLN A 168 14.01 -6.71 16.96
C GLN A 168 14.25 -7.98 17.78
N ASN A 169 14.62 -7.83 19.04
CA ASN A 169 14.85 -8.96 19.96
C ASN A 169 13.56 -9.74 20.24
N HIS A 170 12.43 -9.04 20.42
CA HIS A 170 11.16 -9.66 20.73
C HIS A 170 10.55 -10.40 19.51
N ILE A 171 10.71 -9.84 18.31
CA ILE A 171 10.26 -10.53 17.11
C ILE A 171 11.21 -11.69 16.74
N ALA A 172 12.52 -11.58 16.97
CA ALA A 172 13.47 -12.67 16.73
C ALA A 172 13.13 -13.93 17.56
N GLN A 173 12.73 -13.76 18.82
CA GLN A 173 12.34 -14.87 19.70
C GLN A 173 11.02 -15.55 19.26
N THR A 174 10.14 -14.83 18.58
CA THR A 174 8.86 -15.35 18.06
C THR A 174 8.92 -15.88 16.62
N THR A 175 10.07 -15.72 15.94
CA THR A 175 10.29 -16.23 14.57
C THR A 175 10.59 -17.74 14.51
N SER A 176 10.64 -18.44 15.66
CA SER A 176 10.75 -19.91 15.71
C SER A 176 9.44 -20.65 15.34
N ALA A 177 8.32 -19.94 15.17
CA ALA A 177 7.07 -20.53 14.74
C ALA A 177 6.99 -20.59 13.19
N GLN A 178 7.07 -21.81 12.68
CA GLN A 178 6.88 -22.18 11.27
C GLN A 178 5.70 -21.45 10.61
N PRO A 179 5.77 -21.13 9.30
CA PRO A 179 4.59 -20.73 8.54
C PRO A 179 3.54 -21.83 8.65
N VAL A 180 2.30 -21.42 8.83
CA VAL A 180 1.16 -22.32 8.92
C VAL A 180 1.06 -23.12 7.61
N PRO A 181 1.06 -24.46 7.64
CA PRO A 181 0.74 -25.26 6.47
C PRO A 181 -0.75 -25.09 6.11
N PRO A 182 -1.13 -25.25 4.82
CA PRO A 182 -2.53 -25.10 4.41
C PRO A 182 -3.39 -26.13 5.16
N THR A 183 -4.38 -25.66 5.91
CA THR A 183 -5.33 -26.56 6.57
C THR A 183 -6.36 -26.99 5.54
N ASN A 184 -6.30 -28.28 5.23
CA ASN A 184 -7.10 -29.08 4.32
C ASN A 184 -8.63 -28.90 4.51
N ASN A 185 -9.36 -28.70 3.41
CA ASN A 185 -10.60 -29.43 3.19
C ASN A 185 -10.91 -29.59 1.69
N GLN A 186 -10.66 -30.82 1.23
CA GLN A 186 -11.21 -31.54 0.07
C GLN A 186 -10.75 -31.15 -1.35
N GLN A 187 -9.78 -31.96 -1.82
CA GLN A 187 -9.52 -32.31 -3.23
C GLN A 187 -10.74 -33.02 -3.87
N PRO A 188 -10.84 -33.03 -5.21
CA PRO A 188 -10.20 -34.11 -5.97
C PRO A 188 -9.20 -33.62 -7.03
N SER A 189 -8.14 -34.41 -7.13
CA SER A 189 -7.08 -34.41 -8.14
C SER A 189 -7.59 -34.49 -9.58
N THR A 190 -6.86 -33.87 -10.51
CA THR A 190 -6.30 -34.58 -11.68
C THR A 190 -5.11 -33.81 -12.27
N THR A 191 -4.03 -34.56 -12.42
CA THR A 191 -2.87 -34.38 -13.29
C THR A 191 -3.21 -33.76 -14.64
N LEU A 192 -2.38 -32.84 -15.15
CA LEU A 192 -1.95 -32.81 -16.56
C LEU A 192 -0.79 -31.83 -16.77
N THR A 193 0.42 -32.40 -16.75
CA THR A 193 1.61 -31.85 -17.38
C THR A 193 1.49 -32.03 -18.89
N SER A 194 2.07 -31.09 -19.64
CA SER A 194 2.38 -31.11 -21.08
C SER A 194 1.24 -30.80 -22.05
N ILE A 195 1.40 -29.75 -22.86
CA ILE A 195 1.47 -29.78 -24.33
C ILE A 195 1.36 -28.35 -24.92
N LEU A 196 2.33 -28.00 -25.80
CA LEU A 196 2.47 -26.83 -26.72
C LEU A 196 2.83 -25.50 -26.04
N LYS A 197 3.98 -24.83 -26.26
CA LYS A 197 4.95 -24.73 -27.36
C LYS A 197 4.32 -24.66 -28.75
N ASN A 198 3.95 -23.45 -29.17
CA ASN A 198 4.42 -22.83 -30.41
C ASN A 198 3.78 -21.44 -30.59
N GLN A 199 4.63 -20.40 -30.74
CA GLN A 199 4.31 -19.22 -31.55
C GLN A 199 4.30 -19.62 -33.03
N PRO A 200 3.55 -18.91 -33.88
CA PRO A 200 4.22 -17.94 -34.74
C PRO A 200 3.48 -16.60 -34.93
N THR A 201 4.24 -15.70 -35.53
CA THR A 201 4.07 -14.26 -35.78
C THR A 201 3.17 -13.92 -36.99
N GLU A 202 2.66 -12.67 -36.96
CA GLU A 202 2.26 -11.77 -38.07
C GLU A 202 1.05 -12.10 -38.97
N THR A 203 0.06 -11.21 -39.01
CA THR A 203 -0.13 -10.21 -40.10
C THR A 203 -1.45 -9.44 -39.95
N GLU A 204 -1.42 -8.15 -40.29
CA GLU A 204 -2.54 -7.22 -40.35
C GLU A 204 -3.54 -7.61 -41.46
N THR A 205 -4.83 -7.40 -41.21
CA THR A 205 -5.75 -6.90 -42.26
C THR A 205 -6.99 -6.30 -41.62
N THR A 206 -7.25 -5.07 -42.05
CA THR A 206 -8.37 -4.19 -41.73
C THR A 206 -9.71 -4.77 -42.18
N SER A 207 -10.75 -4.64 -41.35
CA SER A 207 -12.13 -4.37 -41.78
C SER A 207 -13.00 -3.99 -40.59
N GLU A 208 -13.58 -2.80 -40.71
CA GLU A 208 -14.43 -2.12 -39.74
C GLU A 208 -15.74 -2.88 -39.50
N VAL A 209 -16.13 -3.04 -38.23
CA VAL A 209 -17.54 -3.05 -37.83
C VAL A 209 -17.72 -2.04 -36.70
N ARG A 210 -18.17 -0.86 -37.15
CA ARG A 210 -18.94 0.16 -36.44
C ARG A 210 -19.71 -0.41 -35.23
N SER A 211 -19.13 -0.26 -34.04
CA SER A 211 -19.88 -0.35 -32.79
C SER A 211 -20.14 1.07 -32.31
N THR A 212 -21.43 1.40 -32.27
CA THR A 212 -21.98 2.68 -31.82
C THR A 212 -21.47 3.03 -30.43
N ARG A 213 -20.56 4.02 -30.40
CA ARG A 213 -20.08 4.69 -29.20
C ARG A 213 -21.27 5.32 -28.48
N LEU A 214 -21.68 4.74 -27.36
CA LEU A 214 -22.48 5.46 -26.37
C LEU A 214 -21.56 6.46 -25.65
N PRO A 215 -22.06 7.65 -25.29
CA PRO A 215 -21.24 8.68 -24.69
C PRO A 215 -20.77 8.19 -23.32
N VAL A 216 -19.45 8.20 -23.13
CA VAL A 216 -18.84 8.07 -21.80
C VAL A 216 -19.35 9.27 -21.00
N VAL A 217 -20.28 9.02 -20.08
CA VAL A 217 -20.62 9.98 -19.04
C VAL A 217 -19.38 10.05 -18.14
N GLU A 218 -18.50 11.01 -18.44
CA GLU A 218 -17.32 11.30 -17.61
C GLU A 218 -17.79 12.01 -16.34
N ASP A 219 -17.97 11.27 -15.26
CA ASP A 219 -18.24 11.88 -13.95
C ASP A 219 -17.01 12.69 -13.51
N PRO A 220 -17.18 13.97 -13.11
CA PRO A 220 -16.08 14.81 -12.69
C PRO A 220 -15.51 14.33 -11.35
N ILE A 221 -14.24 13.95 -11.35
CA ILE A 221 -13.52 13.60 -10.12
C ILE A 221 -13.45 14.85 -9.23
N ALA A 222 -14.22 14.85 -8.14
CA ALA A 222 -14.25 15.97 -7.21
C ALA A 222 -12.88 16.19 -6.55
N PRO A 223 -12.45 17.45 -6.30
CA PRO A 223 -11.19 17.74 -5.65
C PRO A 223 -11.16 17.14 -4.23
N PRO A 224 -9.99 16.68 -3.77
CA PRO A 224 -9.86 16.10 -2.44
C PRO A 224 -10.04 17.18 -1.37
N THR A 225 -10.86 16.90 -0.36
CA THR A 225 -11.19 17.85 0.71
C THR A 225 -10.13 17.90 1.81
N ASN A 226 -9.33 16.84 1.97
CA ASN A 226 -8.29 16.73 2.98
C ASN A 226 -7.19 15.75 2.54
N MET A 227 -6.04 15.74 3.23
CA MET A 227 -4.90 14.88 2.88
C MET A 227 -5.24 13.38 2.97
N LEU A 228 -6.13 12.96 3.88
CA LEU A 228 -6.50 11.55 4.00
C LEU A 228 -7.31 11.05 2.78
N ASP A 229 -8.23 11.88 2.28
CA ASP A 229 -8.97 11.65 1.05
C ASP A 229 -8.02 11.64 -0.15
N PHE A 230 -7.08 12.59 -0.21
CA PHE A 230 -6.02 12.60 -1.22
C PHE A 230 -5.24 11.29 -1.21
N GLN A 231 -4.71 10.85 -0.06
CA GLN A 231 -3.91 9.63 0.05
C GLN A 231 -4.70 8.37 -0.31
N ARG A 232 -5.98 8.30 0.08
CA ARG A 232 -6.85 7.17 -0.26
C ARG A 232 -7.02 7.07 -1.77
N ARG A 233 -7.43 8.18 -2.40
CA ARG A 233 -7.64 8.26 -3.85
C ARG A 233 -6.34 8.07 -4.63
N TRP A 234 -5.24 8.66 -4.17
CA TRP A 234 -3.90 8.47 -4.76
C TRP A 234 -3.53 7.00 -4.81
N ARG A 235 -3.70 6.25 -3.71
CA ARG A 235 -3.41 4.80 -3.66
C ARG A 235 -4.29 4.00 -4.61
N THR A 236 -5.57 4.37 -4.74
CA THR A 236 -6.49 3.73 -5.70
C THR A 236 -6.07 4.01 -7.14
N TYR A 237 -5.72 5.25 -7.46
CA TYR A 237 -5.43 5.69 -8.83
C TYR A 237 -3.98 5.43 -9.25
N ARG A 238 -3.03 5.16 -8.33
CA ARG A 238 -1.60 4.91 -8.61
C ARG A 238 -1.37 3.83 -9.68
N ARG A 239 -2.29 2.86 -9.80
CA ARG A 239 -2.20 1.76 -10.78
C ARG A 239 -2.73 2.14 -12.17
N ASP A 240 -3.50 3.23 -12.30
CA ASP A 240 -4.02 3.74 -13.57
C ASP A 240 -3.48 5.16 -13.84
N PRO A 241 -2.50 5.31 -14.75
CA PRO A 241 -1.90 6.62 -15.05
C PRO A 241 -2.89 7.61 -15.67
N VAL A 242 -3.98 7.13 -16.29
CA VAL A 242 -5.01 7.99 -16.88
C VAL A 242 -5.92 8.56 -15.79
N GLN A 243 -6.35 7.72 -14.86
CA GLN A 243 -7.18 8.15 -13.74
C GLN A 243 -6.39 9.02 -12.75
N LEU A 244 -5.13 8.68 -12.47
CA LEU A 244 -4.25 9.50 -11.65
C LEU A 244 -3.97 10.86 -12.28
N ALA A 245 -3.84 10.91 -13.61
CA ALA A 245 -3.71 12.18 -14.31
C ALA A 245 -4.97 13.05 -14.17
N ARG A 246 -6.15 12.49 -14.41
CA ARG A 246 -7.40 13.23 -14.20
C ARG A 246 -7.56 13.71 -12.76
N PHE A 247 -7.15 12.91 -11.78
CA PHE A 247 -7.17 13.29 -10.38
C PHE A 247 -6.20 14.44 -10.07
N LEU A 248 -4.95 14.35 -10.54
CA LEU A 248 -3.96 15.42 -10.40
C LEU A 248 -4.43 16.75 -11.01
N LYS A 249 -5.13 16.68 -12.15
CA LYS A 249 -5.74 17.86 -12.79
C LYS A 249 -6.83 18.51 -11.93
N ALA A 250 -7.59 17.72 -11.18
CA ALA A 250 -8.61 18.23 -10.28
C ALA A 250 -8.04 18.96 -9.05
N VAL A 251 -6.76 18.74 -8.73
CA VAL A 251 -6.10 19.40 -7.59
C VAL A 251 -5.47 20.71 -8.04
N LYS A 252 -5.90 21.82 -7.44
CA LYS A 252 -5.31 23.13 -7.74
C LYS A 252 -3.86 23.21 -7.22
N PRO A 253 -2.96 23.96 -7.88
CA PRO A 253 -1.59 24.16 -7.42
C PRO A 253 -1.50 24.69 -5.98
N ASP A 254 -2.37 25.62 -5.59
CA ASP A 254 -2.42 26.17 -4.23
C ASP A 254 -2.89 25.13 -3.19
N GLN A 255 -3.70 24.16 -3.63
CA GLN A 255 -4.17 23.08 -2.76
C GLN A 255 -3.07 22.06 -2.50
N LEU A 256 -2.15 21.82 -3.45
CA LEU A 256 -1.01 20.91 -3.26
C LEU A 256 -0.19 21.30 -2.02
N LYS A 257 0.14 22.58 -1.87
CA LYS A 257 0.86 23.08 -0.69
C LYS A 257 0.10 22.77 0.62
N SER A 258 -1.21 23.03 0.63
CA SER A 258 -2.05 22.84 1.83
C SER A 258 -2.30 21.37 2.19
N LEU A 259 -2.32 20.48 1.18
CA LEU A 259 -2.53 19.05 1.35
C LEU A 259 -1.25 18.35 1.81
N PHE A 260 -0.11 18.71 1.23
CA PHE A 260 1.14 17.97 1.38
C PHE A 260 2.06 18.42 2.52
N GLN A 261 1.74 19.53 3.20
CA GLN A 261 2.44 20.13 4.36
C GLN A 261 3.74 19.42 4.81
N SER A 262 3.64 18.37 5.63
CA SER A 262 4.77 17.59 6.16
C SER A 262 4.84 16.16 5.62
N THR A 263 3.92 15.78 4.74
CA THR A 263 3.71 14.40 4.28
C THR A 263 4.16 14.15 2.83
N PHE A 264 4.78 15.14 2.19
CA PHE A 264 5.41 14.94 0.88
C PHE A 264 6.69 14.15 1.00
N ASP A 265 6.80 13.08 0.21
CA ASP A 265 7.88 12.11 0.19
C ASP A 265 8.31 11.80 -1.26
N ALA A 266 9.36 11.00 -1.41
CA ALA A 266 9.92 10.64 -2.70
C ALA A 266 8.96 9.80 -3.56
N ASP A 267 8.10 8.97 -2.95
CA ASP A 267 7.12 8.16 -3.68
C ASP A 267 6.11 9.02 -4.43
N TYR A 268 5.60 10.09 -3.79
CA TYR A 268 4.72 11.03 -4.48
C TYR A 268 5.43 11.73 -5.64
N MET A 269 6.70 12.13 -5.46
CA MET A 269 7.47 12.74 -6.53
C MET A 269 7.64 11.78 -7.72
N ALA A 270 8.07 10.54 -7.46
CA ALA A 270 8.28 9.52 -8.49
C ALA A 270 6.99 9.26 -9.30
N ASP A 271 5.86 9.13 -8.61
CA ASP A 271 4.56 8.91 -9.23
C ASP A 271 4.12 10.11 -10.08
N ILE A 272 4.29 11.35 -9.56
CA ILE A 272 3.98 12.57 -10.31
C ILE A 272 4.82 12.63 -11.58
N LEU A 273 6.14 12.42 -11.49
CA LEU A 273 7.03 12.45 -12.65
C LEU A 273 6.65 11.38 -13.69
N ARG A 274 6.32 10.16 -13.26
CA ARG A 274 5.89 9.08 -14.15
C ARG A 274 4.61 9.43 -14.91
N VAL A 275 3.63 10.01 -14.21
CA VAL A 275 2.34 10.42 -14.80
C VAL A 275 2.52 11.61 -15.75
N LEU A 276 3.36 12.57 -15.38
CA LEU A 276 3.70 13.69 -16.23
C LEU A 276 4.36 13.22 -17.54
N GLN A 277 5.34 12.31 -17.45
CA GLN A 277 6.08 11.80 -18.60
C GLN A 277 5.23 10.96 -19.56
N SER A 278 4.35 10.11 -19.03
CA SER A 278 3.62 9.10 -19.83
C SER A 278 2.32 9.63 -20.43
N ASN A 279 1.60 10.50 -19.72
CA ASN A 279 0.22 10.83 -20.07
C ASN A 279 -0.05 12.34 -20.22
N PHE A 280 0.51 13.19 -19.36
CA PHE A 280 0.16 14.63 -19.41
C PHE A 280 0.87 15.43 -20.49
N VAL A 281 2.18 15.19 -20.70
CA VAL A 281 2.98 15.99 -21.64
C VAL A 281 2.35 15.99 -23.04
N SER A 282 1.85 14.83 -23.48
CA SER A 282 1.25 14.70 -24.82
C SER A 282 -0.21 15.17 -24.87
N ALA A 283 -1.03 14.85 -23.85
CA ALA A 283 -2.49 15.00 -23.93
C ALA A 283 -3.02 16.41 -23.61
N GLU A 284 -2.50 17.06 -22.56
CA GLU A 284 -3.12 18.27 -21.96
C GLU A 284 -2.30 19.54 -22.21
N GLY A 285 -1.04 19.37 -22.64
CA GLY A 285 -0.15 20.46 -23.03
C GLY A 285 0.76 21.01 -21.92
N PRO A 286 1.73 21.87 -22.29
CA PRO A 286 2.86 22.26 -21.43
C PRO A 286 2.46 23.13 -20.23
N ARG A 287 1.37 23.89 -20.32
CA ARG A 287 0.93 24.80 -19.24
C ARG A 287 0.46 24.06 -17.98
N VAL A 288 -0.29 22.96 -18.15
CA VAL A 288 -0.77 22.16 -17.02
C VAL A 288 0.39 21.49 -16.30
N VAL A 289 1.38 21.00 -17.06
CA VAL A 289 2.62 20.44 -16.51
C VAL A 289 3.37 21.48 -15.68
N TYR A 290 3.50 22.71 -16.19
CA TYR A 290 4.10 23.81 -15.45
C TYR A 290 3.39 24.09 -14.13
N ASP A 291 2.05 24.22 -14.15
CA ASP A 291 1.27 24.56 -12.96
C ASP A 291 1.41 23.49 -11.85
N ILE A 292 1.47 22.20 -12.23
CA ILE A 292 1.68 21.09 -11.30
C ILE A 292 3.10 21.13 -10.72
N LEU A 293 4.13 21.22 -11.56
CA LEU A 293 5.52 21.28 -11.10
C LEU A 293 5.77 22.50 -10.21
N ARG A 294 5.22 23.67 -10.58
CA ARG A 294 5.25 24.87 -9.74
C ARG A 294 4.49 24.69 -8.42
N GLY A 295 3.40 23.94 -8.40
CA GLY A 295 2.68 23.60 -7.17
C GLY A 295 3.52 22.71 -6.24
N VAL A 296 4.27 21.77 -6.82
CA VAL A 296 5.17 20.87 -6.06
C VAL A 296 6.33 21.65 -5.42
N THR A 297 6.92 22.63 -6.10
CA THR A 297 8.02 23.44 -5.52
C THR A 297 7.59 24.28 -4.31
N GLN A 298 6.30 24.56 -4.17
CA GLN A 298 5.76 25.34 -3.04
C GLN A 298 5.57 24.53 -1.76
N ILE A 299 5.77 23.21 -1.81
CA ILE A 299 5.62 22.32 -0.65
C ILE A 299 6.81 22.50 0.31
N PRO A 300 6.61 22.67 1.63
CA PRO A 300 7.72 22.91 2.57
C PRO A 300 8.83 21.85 2.56
N ARG A 301 8.50 20.60 2.27
CA ARG A 301 9.47 19.48 2.19
C ARG A 301 10.06 19.26 0.79
N PHE A 302 9.75 20.12 -0.18
CA PHE A 302 10.22 19.99 -1.55
C PHE A 302 11.75 19.89 -1.63
N THR A 303 12.48 20.80 -0.97
CA THR A 303 13.95 20.81 -1.00
C THR A 303 14.56 19.51 -0.47
N MET A 304 13.95 18.90 0.56
CA MET A 304 14.40 17.59 1.04
C MET A 304 14.21 16.52 -0.02
N VAL A 305 13.01 16.42 -0.59
CA VAL A 305 12.71 15.42 -1.62
C VAL A 305 13.58 15.62 -2.87
N GLN A 306 13.82 16.86 -3.26
CA GLN A 306 14.72 17.20 -4.36
C GLN A 306 16.15 16.68 -4.13
N MET A 307 16.69 16.82 -2.91
CA MET A 307 18.03 16.34 -2.58
C MET A 307 18.15 14.81 -2.62
N PHE A 308 17.04 14.09 -2.47
CA PHE A 308 17.00 12.62 -2.50
C PHE A 308 16.48 12.05 -3.83
N MET A 309 16.22 12.89 -4.83
CA MET A 309 15.85 12.39 -6.16
C MET A 309 16.99 11.57 -6.76
N ASP A 310 16.67 10.37 -7.23
CA ASP A 310 17.65 9.50 -7.87
C ASP A 310 17.98 9.95 -9.30
N ARG A 311 19.01 9.33 -9.91
CA ARG A 311 19.42 9.69 -11.28
C ARG A 311 18.33 9.42 -12.33
N GLN A 312 17.45 8.45 -12.09
CA GLN A 312 16.38 8.07 -13.00
C GLN A 312 15.24 9.11 -12.97
N GLU A 313 14.88 9.60 -11.78
CA GLU A 313 13.92 10.68 -11.56
C GLU A 313 14.42 11.99 -12.15
N GLN A 314 15.71 12.33 -11.92
CA GLN A 314 16.34 13.51 -12.52
C GLN A 314 16.35 13.43 -14.06
N SER A 315 16.68 12.27 -14.63
CA SER A 315 16.63 12.04 -16.08
C SER A 315 15.21 12.14 -16.64
N THR A 316 14.22 11.61 -15.91
CA THR A 316 12.80 11.69 -16.27
C THR A 316 12.32 13.13 -16.27
N LEU A 317 12.66 13.89 -15.24
CA LEU A 317 12.35 15.31 -15.11
C LEU A 317 12.99 16.14 -16.23
N ALA A 318 14.26 15.90 -16.55
CA ALA A 318 14.95 16.54 -17.68
C ALA A 318 14.26 16.22 -19.02
N SER A 319 13.81 14.98 -19.22
CA SER A 319 13.04 14.58 -20.42
C SER A 319 11.69 15.31 -20.49
N ILE A 320 11.00 15.49 -19.36
CA ILE A 320 9.75 16.25 -19.30
C ILE A 320 9.99 17.71 -19.70
N PHE A 321 11.01 18.36 -19.12
CA PHE A 321 11.36 19.75 -19.47
C PHE A 321 11.72 19.89 -20.95
N HIS A 322 12.55 18.99 -21.49
CA HIS A 322 12.94 19.02 -22.89
C HIS A 322 11.73 18.90 -23.83
N ARG A 323 10.79 17.98 -23.54
CA ARG A 323 9.56 17.83 -24.31
C ARG A 323 8.66 19.05 -24.22
N CYS A 324 8.49 19.62 -23.02
CA CYS A 324 7.66 20.82 -22.83
C CYS A 324 8.26 22.04 -23.56
N LEU A 325 9.57 22.24 -23.51
CA LEU A 325 10.24 23.35 -24.21
C LEU A 325 10.23 23.20 -25.74
N SER A 326 10.22 21.96 -26.22
CA SER A 326 10.15 21.62 -27.66
C SER A 326 8.72 21.60 -28.20
N ASP A 327 7.70 21.67 -27.34
CA ASP A 327 6.30 21.66 -27.75
C ASP A 327 5.94 22.98 -28.48
N PRO A 328 5.29 22.93 -29.66
CA PRO A 328 4.86 24.12 -30.39
C PRO A 328 3.91 25.03 -29.62
N ARG A 329 3.21 24.50 -28.60
CA ARG A 329 2.25 25.24 -27.77
C ARG A 329 2.93 26.05 -26.66
N THR A 330 4.25 25.94 -26.49
CA THR A 330 5.01 26.67 -25.47
C THR A 330 5.46 28.02 -26.02
N ASP A 331 4.82 29.09 -25.55
CA ASP A 331 5.18 30.46 -25.90
C ASP A 331 6.48 30.92 -25.23
N ALA A 332 7.00 32.08 -25.67
CA ALA A 332 8.26 32.61 -25.15
C ALA A 332 8.22 32.94 -23.65
N ALA A 333 7.05 33.33 -23.13
CA ALA A 333 6.84 33.61 -21.71
C ALA A 333 6.93 32.33 -20.87
N LEU A 334 6.22 31.27 -21.27
CA LEU A 334 6.23 29.98 -20.58
C LEU A 334 7.62 29.32 -20.66
N LYS A 335 8.38 29.52 -21.74
CA LYS A 335 9.78 29.09 -21.82
C LYS A 335 10.66 29.74 -20.74
N ALA A 336 10.50 31.04 -20.50
CA ALA A 336 11.23 31.74 -19.45
C ALA A 336 10.83 31.24 -18.05
N GLU A 337 9.55 30.98 -17.83
CA GLU A 337 9.05 30.40 -16.58
C GLU A 337 9.59 28.98 -16.34
N PHE A 338 9.66 28.14 -17.39
CA PHE A 338 10.27 26.82 -17.31
C PHE A 338 11.77 26.88 -16.99
N ALA A 339 12.51 27.85 -17.54
CA ALA A 339 13.93 28.01 -17.22
C ALA A 339 14.18 28.34 -15.73
N GLN A 340 13.33 29.20 -15.14
CA GLN A 340 13.37 29.46 -13.69
C GLN A 340 13.04 28.20 -12.87
N LEU A 341 12.06 27.43 -13.35
CA LEU A 341 11.65 26.20 -12.69
C LEU A 341 12.75 25.14 -12.75
N GLN A 342 13.43 24.96 -13.89
CA GLN A 342 14.57 24.05 -14.03
C GLN A 342 15.68 24.35 -13.01
N SER A 343 16.03 25.64 -12.85
CA SER A 343 17.00 26.07 -11.84
C SER A 343 16.56 25.71 -10.42
N THR A 344 15.26 25.79 -10.12
CA THR A 344 14.70 25.41 -8.81
C THR A 344 14.83 23.91 -8.55
N TYR A 345 14.63 23.07 -9.57
CA TYR A 345 14.80 21.62 -9.49
C TYR A 345 16.26 21.16 -9.56
N GLY A 346 17.21 22.07 -9.85
CA GLY A 346 18.62 21.75 -9.97
C GLY A 346 18.97 21.02 -11.28
N CYS A 347 18.17 21.24 -12.33
CA CYS A 347 18.33 20.65 -13.65
C CYS A 347 18.89 21.63 -14.67
#